data_AF-A0A658K2K2-F1
#
_entry.id   AF-A0A658K2K2-F1
#
_cell.length_a   1.000
_cell.length_b   1.000
_cell.length_c   1.000
_cell.angle_alpha   90.00
_cell.angle_beta   90.00
_cell.angle_gamma   90.00
#
_symmetry.space_group_name_H-M   'P 1'
#
loop_
_entity.id
_entity.type
_entity.pdbx_description
1 polymer ?
#
loop_
_entity_poly.entity_id
_entity_poly.type
_entity_poly.pdbx_seq_one_letter_code
_entity_poly.pdbx_strand_id
1 'polypeptide(L)' 'LFVDYAGQTVPIIDRRTGEIRQAQIFVAVLGASSYTFAEATWSQKLPDWLGSH' A
#
# COMPACT_ATOMS: atom_id res chain seq x y z
N LEU A 1 -1.68 14.24 -9.93
CA LEU A 1 -1.60 12.91 -9.30
C LEU A 1 -1.84 13.12 -7.82
N PHE A 2 -2.72 12.34 -7.22
CA PHE A 2 -2.96 12.37 -5.77
C PHE A 2 -2.47 11.05 -5.19
N VAL A 3 -1.76 11.09 -4.06
CA VAL A 3 -1.20 9.91 -3.40
C VAL A 3 -1.41 9.98 -1.89
N ASP A 4 -1.71 8.85 -1.26
CA ASP A 4 -1.80 8.71 0.20
C ASP A 4 -1.73 7.23 0.64
N TYR A 5 -1.60 6.99 1.94
CA TYR A 5 -1.91 5.71 2.56
C TYR A 5 -3.38 5.66 2.96
N ALA A 6 -4.04 4.53 2.72
CA ALA A 6 -5.48 4.35 3.01
C ALA A 6 -5.85 4.41 4.51
N GLY A 7 -4.88 4.51 5.42
CA GLY A 7 -5.06 4.49 6.87
C GLY A 7 -5.38 3.10 7.44
N GLN A 8 -6.18 2.30 6.74
CA GLN A 8 -6.45 0.91 7.10
C GLN A 8 -5.31 -0.03 6.64
N THR A 9 -4.91 -0.96 7.50
CA THR A 9 -3.99 -2.04 7.16
C THR A 9 -4.72 -3.29 6.69
N VAL A 10 -4.03 -4.11 5.87
CA VAL A 10 -4.52 -5.41 5.44
C VAL A 10 -3.60 -6.54 5.92
N PRO A 11 -4.13 -7.72 6.28
CA PRO A 11 -3.31 -8.86 6.63
C PRO A 11 -2.71 -9.52 5.39
N ILE A 12 -1.40 -9.76 5.41
CA ILE A 12 -0.70 -10.69 4.51
C ILE A 12 -0.39 -11.95 5.30
N ILE A 13 -0.81 -13.10 4.74
CA ILE A 13 -0.70 -14.40 5.40
C ILE A 13 0.31 -15.26 4.64
N ASP A 14 1.37 -15.70 5.31
CA ASP A 14 2.28 -16.70 4.76
C ASP A 14 1.53 -18.03 4.60
N ARG A 15 1.43 -18.53 3.37
CA ARG A 15 0.65 -19.74 3.06
C ARG A 15 1.20 -21.02 3.68
N ARG A 16 2.49 -21.04 4.03
CA ARG A 16 3.19 -22.22 4.54
C ARG A 16 3.23 -22.23 6.06
N THR A 17 3.47 -21.09 6.69
CA THR A 17 3.61 -20.97 8.16
C THR A 17 2.33 -20.50 8.84
N GLY A 18 1.44 -19.84 8.11
CA GLY A 18 0.26 -19.18 8.67
C GLY A 18 0.58 -17.86 9.39
N GLU A 19 1.82 -17.38 9.35
CA GLU A 19 2.20 -16.10 9.96
C GLU A 19 1.43 -14.94 9.31
N ILE A 20 0.93 -14.03 10.13
CA ILE A 20 0.16 -12.86 9.68
C ILE A 20 0.98 -11.60 9.93
N ARG A 21 1.19 -10.81 8.88
CA ARG A 21 1.80 -9.50 8.95
C ARG A 21 0.88 -8.43 8.38
N GLN A 22 0.73 -7.33 9.09
CA GLN A 22 -0.06 -6.19 8.61
C GLN A 22 0.74 -5.37 7.59
N ALA A 23 0.11 -5.05 6.46
CA ALA A 23 0.65 -4.20 5.41
C ALA A 23 -0.18 -2.92 5.27
N GLN A 24 0.49 -1.85 4.85
CA GLN A 24 -0.10 -0.55 4.53
C GLN A 24 -0.50 -0.54 3.06
N ILE A 25 -1.58 0.14 2.69
CA ILE A 25 -1.99 0.28 1.29
C ILE A 25 -1.68 1.69 0.82
N PHE A 26 -0.68 1.82 -0.06
CA PHE A 26 -0.40 3.04 -0.81
C PHE A 26 -1.36 3.13 -1.98
N VAL A 27 -1.96 4.31 -2.20
CA VAL A 27 -2.93 4.55 -3.28
C VAL A 27 -2.51 5.79 -4.06
N ALA A 28 -2.57 5.70 -5.39
CA ALA A 28 -2.33 6.81 -6.30
C ALA A 28 -3.47 6.95 -7.33
N VAL A 29 -3.92 8.19 -7.61
CA VAL A 29 -5.04 8.45 -8.53
C VAL A 29 -4.75 9.61 -9.50
N LEU A 30 -5.01 9.37 -10.79
CA LEU A 30 -5.07 10.44 -11.80
C LEU A 30 -6.43 11.16 -11.74
N GLY A 31 -6.46 12.34 -11.13
CA GLY A 31 -7.70 13.04 -10.76
C GLY A 31 -8.74 13.30 -11.88
N ALA A 32 -8.33 13.38 -13.14
CA ALA A 32 -9.26 13.61 -14.26
C ALA A 32 -9.93 12.32 -14.79
N SER A 33 -9.34 11.16 -14.51
CA SER A 33 -9.81 9.85 -15.04
C SER A 33 -10.17 8.85 -13.95
N SER A 34 -9.85 9.15 -12.69
CA SER A 34 -9.90 8.20 -11.58
C SER A 34 -9.11 6.92 -11.85
N TYR A 35 -8.05 7.00 -12.67
CA TYR A 35 -7.16 5.88 -12.88
C TYR A 35 -6.37 5.61 -11.60
N THR A 36 -6.72 4.51 -10.92
CA THR A 36 -6.25 4.18 -9.57
C THR A 36 -5.18 3.10 -9.61
N PHE A 37 -4.11 3.35 -8.88
CA PHE A 37 -3.06 2.39 -8.55
C PHE A 37 -3.10 2.13 -7.04
N ALA A 38 -2.86 0.89 -6.63
CA ALA A 38 -2.77 0.50 -5.24
C ALA A 38 -1.67 -0.55 -5.03
N GLU A 39 -0.87 -0.38 -3.98
CA GLU A 39 0.25 -1.26 -3.64
C GLU A 39 0.27 -1.52 -2.13
N ALA A 40 0.61 -2.75 -1.75
CA ALA A 40 0.79 -3.13 -0.36
C ALA A 40 2.28 -2.98 0.04
N THR A 41 2.57 -2.12 1.01
CA THR A 41 3.91 -1.88 1.54
C THR A 41 4.00 -2.29 3.02
N TRP A 42 5.21 -2.54 3.51
CA TRP A 42 5.39 -3.00 4.90
C TRP A 42 5.27 -1.89 5.93
N SER A 43 5.51 -0.65 5.54
CA SER A 43 5.42 0.50 6.43
C SER A 43 5.11 1.78 5.64
N GLN A 44 4.74 2.83 6.37
CA GLN A 44 4.59 4.17 5.81
C GLN A 44 5.92 4.97 5.82
N LYS A 45 7.05 4.31 6.08
CA LYS A 45 8.35 4.99 6.21
C LYS A 45 8.83 5.47 4.85
N LEU A 46 9.74 6.45 4.89
CA LEU A 46 10.30 7.10 3.71
C LEU A 46 10.82 6.11 2.64
N PRO A 47 11.52 5.01 2.97
CA PRO A 47 11.98 4.07 1.93
C PRO A 47 10.84 3.43 1.13
N ASP A 48 9.77 2.98 1.82
CA ASP A 48 8.62 2.36 1.18
C ASP A 48 7.79 3.39 0.39
N TRP A 49 7.69 4.62 0.92
CA TRP A 49 7.04 5.74 0.23
C TRP A 49 7.73 6.10 -1.09
N LEU A 50 9.07 6.20 -1.08
CA LEU A 50 9.85 6.52 -2.28
C LEU A 50 9.83 5.38 -3.30
N GLY A 51 9.77 4.13 -2.86
CA GLY A 51 9.69 2.97 -3.76
C GLY A 51 8.36 2.82 -4.50
N SER A 52 7.29 3.43 -3.98
CA SER A 52 5.94 3.36 -4.57
C SER A 52 5.65 4.50 -5.58
N HIS A 53 6.61 5.40 -5.81
CA HIS A 53 6.54 6.52 -6.77
C HIS A 53 7.24 6.17 -8.08
#